data_AF-A0A920NYI0-F1
#
_entry.id   AF-A0A920NYI0-F1
#
_cell.length_a   1.000
_cell.length_b   1.000
_cell.length_c   1.000
_cell.angle_alpha   90.00
_cell.angle_beta   90.00
_cell.angle_gamma   90.00
#
_symmetry.space_group_name_H-M   'P 1'
#
loop_
_entity.id
_entity.type
_entity.pdbx_description
1 polymer ?
#
loop_
_entity_poly.entity_id
_entity_poly.type
_entity_poly.pdbx_seq_one_letter_code
_entity_poly.pdbx_strand_id
1 'polypeptide(L)' 'MGGDLTGLEESPEFLVWAVRDARGAPLQRVQIIKGFAENAKVILWVDPMNSYDVACSDGLKVDPITHRCPITELK' A
#
# COMPACT_ATOMS: atom_id res chain seq x y z
N MET A 1 14.58 3.78 3.72
CA MET A 1 14.19 5.17 4.04
C MET A 1 12.99 5.08 4.96
N GLY A 2 13.05 5.70 6.13
CA GLY A 2 11.98 5.74 7.12
C GLY A 2 12.25 6.86 8.12
N GLY A 3 11.22 7.37 8.76
CA GLY A 3 11.30 8.45 9.75
C GLY A 3 9.95 8.68 10.40
N ASP A 4 9.96 9.27 11.59
CA ASP A 4 8.75 9.56 12.34
C ASP A 4 8.19 10.93 11.95
N LEU A 5 6.92 10.96 11.56
CA LEU A 5 6.19 12.20 11.36
C LEU A 5 5.52 12.59 12.67
N THR A 6 5.94 13.71 13.27
CA THR A 6 5.41 14.21 14.56
C THR A 6 4.80 15.60 14.38
N GLY A 7 3.81 15.96 15.21
CA GLY A 7 3.23 17.30 15.22
C GLY A 7 2.31 17.65 14.04
N LEU A 8 1.72 16.65 13.38
CA LEU A 8 0.74 16.88 12.32
C LEU A 8 -0.64 17.17 12.92
N GLU A 9 -1.21 18.34 12.62
CA GLU A 9 -2.63 18.62 12.84
C GLU A 9 -3.50 18.21 11.64
N GLU A 10 -2.87 18.06 10.46
CA GLU A 10 -3.50 17.67 9.20
C GLU A 10 -3.05 16.28 8.72
N SER A 11 -3.80 15.70 7.79
CA SER A 11 -3.44 14.38 7.23
C SER A 11 -2.16 14.48 6.38
N PRO A 12 -1.19 13.55 6.53
CA PRO A 12 0.03 13.57 5.73
C PRO A 12 -0.26 13.22 4.27
N GLU A 13 0.48 13.87 3.36
CA GLU A 13 0.53 13.52 1.95
C GLU A 13 1.79 12.70 1.63
N PHE A 14 1.64 11.69 0.78
CA PHE A 14 2.74 10.81 0.39
C PHE A 14 2.96 10.86 -1.12
N LEU A 15 4.22 11.03 -1.53
CA LEU A 15 4.65 10.72 -2.89
C LEU A 15 5.04 9.25 -2.97
N VAL A 16 4.36 8.50 -3.82
CA VAL A 16 4.59 7.06 -4.01
C VAL A 16 5.00 6.79 -5.44
N TRP A 17 6.08 6.04 -5.63
CA TRP A 17 6.54 5.61 -6.94
C TRP A 17 7.10 4.19 -6.85
N ALA A 18 6.87 3.41 -7.90
CA ALA A 18 7.34 2.04 -8.01
C ALA A 18 7.59 1.72 -9.49
N VAL A 19 8.61 0.89 -9.74
CA VAL A 19 8.97 0.44 -11.09
C VAL A 19 9.20 -1.07 -11.02
N ARG A 20 8.73 -1.80 -12.04
CA ARG A 20 8.95 -3.24 -12.16
C ARG A 20 10.42 -3.54 -12.48
N ASP A 21 10.99 -4.54 -11.80
CA ASP A 21 12.30 -5.09 -12.17
C ASP A 21 12.23 -5.79 -13.54
N ALA A 22 13.22 -5.57 -14.40
CA ALA A 22 13.24 -6.14 -15.76
C ALA A 22 13.30 -7.68 -15.80
N ARG A 23 13.80 -8.34 -14.76
CA ARG A 23 13.93 -9.79 -14.62
C ARG A 23 13.08 -10.37 -13.48
N GLY A 24 12.31 -9.52 -12.80
CA GLY A 24 11.47 -9.91 -11.66
C GLY A 24 10.06 -10.33 -12.07
N ALA A 25 9.30 -10.79 -11.07
CA ALA A 25 7.86 -10.99 -11.23
C ALA A 25 7.15 -9.66 -11.57
N PRO A 26 5.97 -9.70 -12.22
CA PRO A 26 5.21 -8.49 -12.52
C PRO A 26 4.92 -7.66 -11.27
N LEU A 27 5.13 -6.35 -11.36
CA LEU A 27 4.61 -5.41 -10.37
C LEU A 27 3.10 -5.39 -10.55
N GLN A 28 2.35 -5.64 -9.46
CA GLN A 28 0.89 -5.68 -9.53
C GLN A 28 0.27 -4.42 -8.94
N ARG A 29 0.72 -4.00 -7.75
CA ARG A 29 0.10 -2.92 -6.99
C ARG A 29 1.06 -2.31 -5.97
N VAL A 30 0.74 -1.11 -5.50
CA VAL A 30 1.34 -0.48 -4.33
C VAL A 30 0.28 -0.36 -3.23
N GLN A 31 0.65 -0.70 -2.00
CA GLN A 31 -0.27 -0.77 -0.86
C GLN A 31 0.24 0.06 0.31
N ILE A 32 -0.68 0.69 1.03
CA ILE A 32 -0.45 1.26 2.36
C ILE A 32 -1.11 0.34 3.38
N ILE A 33 -0.32 -0.18 4.32
CA ILE A 33 -0.81 -1.07 5.38
C ILE A 33 -0.74 -0.32 6.70
N LYS A 34 -1.88 -0.20 7.36
CA LYS A 34 -1.95 0.41 8.69
C LYS A 34 -1.51 -0.62 9.74
N GLY A 35 -0.43 -0.32 10.44
CA GLY A 35 0.04 -1.07 11.60
C GLY A 35 -0.02 -0.23 12.87
N PHE A 36 0.10 -0.89 14.01
CA PHE A 36 0.33 -0.24 15.30
C PHE A 36 1.45 -0.97 16.03
N ALA A 37 2.16 -0.25 16.90
CA ALA A 37 3.14 -0.85 17.78
C ALA A 37 2.60 -0.80 19.22
N GLU A 38 2.64 -1.93 19.89
CA GLU A 38 2.31 -2.04 21.31
C GLU A 38 3.45 -2.75 22.02
N ASN A 39 3.95 -2.19 23.12
CA ASN A 39 5.06 -2.77 23.89
C ASN A 39 6.30 -3.14 23.04
N ALA A 40 6.70 -2.24 22.13
CA ALA A 40 7.80 -2.45 21.17
C ALA A 40 7.63 -3.65 20.21
N LYS A 41 6.42 -4.22 20.09
CA LYS A 41 6.06 -5.18 19.05
C LYS A 41 5.22 -4.49 17.99
N VAL A 42 5.67 -4.56 16.75
CA VAL A 42 4.87 -4.10 15.60
C VAL A 42 3.83 -5.17 15.30
N ILE A 43 2.56 -4.81 15.42
CA ILE A 43 1.42 -5.62 15.03
C ILE A 43 0.88 -5.01 13.73
N LEU A 44 1.00 -5.76 12.64
CA LEU A 44 0.38 -5.40 11.38
C LEU A 44 -1.05 -5.93 11.39
N TRP A 45 -2.02 -5.04 11.13
CA TRP A 45 -3.37 -5.48 10.81
C TRP A 45 -3.34 -5.98 9.36
N VAL A 46 -3.39 -7.31 9.18
CA VAL A 46 -3.35 -7.96 7.85
C VAL A 46 -4.78 -8.25 7.34
N ASP A 47 -5.80 -7.71 8.00
CA ASP A 47 -7.17 -7.78 7.51
C ASP A 47 -7.36 -6.85 6.30
N PRO A 48 -8.29 -7.20 5.38
CA PRO A 48 -8.52 -6.43 4.16
C PRO A 48 -8.83 -4.95 4.41
N MET A 49 -9.43 -4.62 5.57
CA MET A 49 -9.84 -3.26 5.94
C MET A 49 -8.67 -2.33 6.30
N ASN A 50 -7.49 -2.88 6.63
CA ASN A 50 -6.32 -2.08 7.02
C ASN A 50 -5.22 -2.06 5.95
N SER A 51 -5.48 -2.64 4.77
CA SER A 51 -4.61 -2.54 3.60
C SER A 51 -5.35 -1.79 2.47
N TYR A 52 -4.75 -0.70 2.01
CA TYR A 52 -5.32 0.16 0.98
C TYR A 52 -4.41 0.12 -0.24
N ASP A 53 -4.95 -0.32 -1.37
CA ASP A 53 -4.24 -0.24 -2.64
C ASP A 53 -4.30 1.20 -3.15
N VAL A 54 -3.14 1.83 -3.37
CA VAL A 54 -3.06 3.24 -3.79
C VAL A 54 -2.71 3.39 -5.27
N ALA A 55 -2.16 2.34 -5.89
CA ALA A 55 -1.90 2.29 -7.31
C ALA A 55 -1.95 0.84 -7.80
N CYS A 56 -2.59 0.62 -8.94
CA CYS A 56 -2.55 -0.66 -9.65
C CYS A 56 -1.66 -0.53 -10.90
N SER A 57 -1.02 -1.62 -11.27
CA SER A 57 -0.25 -1.71 -12.52
C SER A 57 -1.18 -1.96 -13.72
N ASP A 58 -0.62 -1.94 -14.93
CA ASP A 58 -1.32 -2.25 -16.18
C ASP A 58 -2.55 -1.38 -16.49
N GLY A 59 -2.59 -0.14 -15.96
CA GLY A 59 -3.69 0.80 -16.18
C GLY A 59 -4.99 0.44 -15.45
N LEU A 60 -4.95 -0.56 -14.58
CA LEU A 60 -6.08 -0.92 -13.72
C LEU A 60 -6.36 0.21 -12.72
N LYS A 61 -7.60 0.26 -12.24
CA LYS A 61 -8.05 1.25 -11.26
C LYS A 61 -8.39 0.57 -9.95
N VAL A 62 -8.05 1.25 -8.86
CA VAL A 62 -8.48 0.88 -7.52
C VAL A 62 -9.99 1.03 -7.45
N ASP A 63 -10.66 0.01 -6.93
CA ASP A 63 -12.09 0.09 -6.62
C ASP A 63 -12.29 1.06 -5.43
N PRO A 64 -13.09 2.13 -5.59
CA PRO A 64 -13.27 3.14 -4.53
C PRO A 64 -14.06 2.63 -3.32
N ILE A 65 -14.77 1.50 -3.43
CA ILE A 65 -15.56 0.90 -2.35
C ILE A 65 -14.70 -0.06 -1.55
N THR A 66 -13.97 -0.95 -2.23
CA THR A 66 -13.16 -1.98 -1.56
C THR A 66 -11.73 -1.50 -1.26
N HIS A 67 -11.28 -0.43 -1.92
CA HIS A 67 -9.91 0.06 -1.91
C HIS A 67 -8.89 -0.99 -2.38
N ARG A 68 -9.30 -1.87 -3.29
CA ARG A 68 -8.47 -2.95 -3.83
C ARG A 68 -8.31 -2.86 -5.34
N CYS A 69 -7.15 -3.28 -5.81
CA CYS A 69 -6.93 -3.59 -7.21
C CYS A 69 -7.64 -4.90 -7.59
N PRO A 70 -8.18 -5.01 -8.81
CA PRO A 70 -8.68 -6.27 -9.33
C PRO A 70 -7.63 -7.37 -9.27
N ILE A 71 -8.05 -8.61 -9.01
CA ILE A 71 -7.18 -9.77 -9.18
C ILE A 71 -7.01 -9.99 -10.68
N THR A 72 -5.80 -9.77 -11.16
CA THR A 72 -5.35 -10.25 -12.46
C THR A 72 -4.87 -11.68 -12.31
N GLU A 73 -5.46 -12.61 -13.07
CA GLU A 73 -4.81 -13.89 -13.30
C GLU A 73 -3.50 -13.67 -14.06
N LEU A 74 -2.43 -14.29 -13.58
CA LEU A 74 -1.11 -14.25 -14.21
C LEU A 74 -1.24 -14.85 -15.63
N LYS A 75 -1.04 -14.02 -16.65
CA LYS A 75 -0.78 -14.49 -18.02
C LYS A 75 0.68 -14.86 -18.20
#